data_AF-A0A929C3V3-F1
#
_entry.id   AF-A0A929C3V3-F1
#
_cell.length_a   1.000
_cell.length_b   1.000
_cell.length_c   1.000
_cell.angle_alpha   90.00
_cell.angle_beta   90.00
_cell.angle_gamma   90.00
#
_symmetry.space_group_name_H-M   'P 1'
#
loop_
_entity.id
_entity.type
_entity.pdbx_description
1 polymer ?
#
loop_
_entity_poly.entity_id
_entity_poly.type
_entity_poly.pdbx_seq_one_letter_code
_entity_poly.pdbx_strand_id
1 'polypeptide(L)'
;MAEVQVATPQLATTPNLNELKEIIRSVVREEITAALEAWTGYFEPTIIEPGSPIHEDLKDIKQRAQEGRLEFYTYEEVFGE
;
A
#
# COMPACT_ATOMS: atom_id res chain seq x y z
N MET A 1 29.85 25.32 57.10
CA MET A 1 30.46 25.41 55.76
C MET A 1 29.55 24.60 54.83
N ALA A 2 28.67 25.27 54.09
CA ALA A 2 27.67 24.61 53.25
C ALA A 2 28.25 24.32 51.85
N GLU A 3 27.95 23.14 51.34
CA GLU A 3 28.37 22.62 50.03
C GLU A 3 27.80 23.47 48.89
N VAL A 4 28.64 23.78 47.89
CA VAL A 4 28.17 24.33 46.61
C VAL A 4 27.99 23.15 45.65
N GLN A 5 26.76 22.64 45.58
CA GLN A 5 26.37 21.75 44.50
C GLN A 5 26.22 22.59 43.22
N VAL A 6 27.16 22.43 42.30
CA VAL A 6 27.08 23.05 40.98
C VAL A 6 26.06 22.26 40.16
N ALA A 7 24.83 22.77 40.11
CA ALA A 7 23.79 22.24 39.24
C ALA A 7 24.23 22.43 37.78
N THR A 8 24.48 21.32 37.09
CA THR A 8 24.70 21.34 35.63
C THR A 8 23.36 21.61 34.97
N PRO A 9 23.22 22.64 34.12
CA PRO A 9 21.97 22.88 33.43
C PRO A 9 21.78 21.75 32.41
N GLN A 10 20.82 20.88 32.70
CA GLN A 10 20.28 19.96 31.71
C GLN A 10 19.50 20.82 30.71
N LEU A 11 20.12 21.10 29.57
CA LEU A 11 19.45 21.70 28.43
C LEU A 11 18.40 20.68 27.95
N ALA A 12 17.19 20.80 28.48
CA ALA A 12 16.01 20.19 27.91
C ALA A 12 15.72 20.93 26.60
N THR A 13 16.37 20.48 25.52
CA THR A 13 16.07 20.96 24.18
C THR A 13 14.69 20.44 23.82
N THR A 14 13.66 21.23 24.09
CA THR A 14 12.31 20.98 23.59
C THR A 14 12.40 21.01 22.07
N PRO A 15 12.12 19.89 21.36
CA PRO A 15 12.16 19.89 19.90
C PRO A 15 11.16 20.93 19.40
N ASN A 16 11.58 21.72 18.41
CA ASN A 16 10.67 22.65 17.75
C ASN A 16 9.48 21.84 17.22
N LEU A 17 8.26 22.31 17.48
CA LEU A 17 7.04 21.61 17.05
C LEU A 17 7.05 21.29 15.54
N ASN A 18 7.68 22.14 14.73
CA ASN A 18 7.81 21.90 13.30
C ASN A 18 8.78 20.74 12.98
N GLU A 19 9.91 20.66 13.67
CA GLU A 19 10.86 19.55 13.52
C GLU A 19 10.22 18.23 13.96
N LEU A 20 9.48 18.24 15.07
CA LEU A 20 8.75 17.07 15.54
C LEU A 20 7.68 16.61 14.53
N LYS A 21 6.96 17.55 13.91
CA LYS A 21 5.97 17.23 12.86
C LYS A 21 6.61 16.61 11.63
N GLU A 22 7.78 17.08 11.21
CA GLU A 22 8.50 16.49 10.08
C GLU A 22 8.97 15.07 10.41
N ILE A 23 9.50 14.86 11.63
CA ILE A 23 9.90 13.53 12.09
C ILE A 23 8.71 12.57 12.12
N ILE A 24 7.58 13.00 12.70
CA ILE A 24 6.35 12.19 12.71
C ILE A 24 5.90 11.88 11.28
N ARG A 25 5.93 12.85 10.37
CA ARG A 25 5.52 12.62 8.98
C ARG A 25 6.44 11.63 8.26
N SER A 26 7.75 11.69 8.49
CA SER A 26 8.70 10.74 7.92
C SER A 26 8.41 9.32 8.40
N VAL A 27 8.29 9.15 9.72
CA VAL A 27 8.01 7.84 10.32
C VAL A 27 6.68 7.29 9.83
N VAL A 28 5.61 8.10 9.84
CA VAL A 28 4.30 7.65 9.35
C VAL A 28 4.35 7.24 7.87
N ARG A 29 5.09 7.97 7.03
CA ARG A 29 5.24 7.61 5.61
C ARG A 29 6.01 6.30 5.45
N GLU A 30 7.12 6.14 6.16
CA GLU A 30 7.94 4.93 6.13
C GLU A 30 7.15 3.71 6.59
N GLU A 31 6.41 3.82 7.70
CA GLU A 31 5.57 2.74 8.22
C GLU A 31 4.40 2.40 7.28
N ILE A 32 3.76 3.40 6.66
CA ILE A 32 2.70 3.15 5.66
C ILE A 32 3.27 2.46 4.44
N THR A 33 4.42 2.90 3.92
CA THR A 33 5.07 2.26 2.78
C THR A 33 5.46 0.82 3.12
N ALA A 34 6.08 0.59 4.27
CA ALA A 34 6.44 -0.75 4.73
C ALA A 34 5.20 -1.65 4.91
N ALA A 35 4.10 -1.09 5.45
CA ALA A 35 2.84 -1.81 5.59
C ALA A 35 2.24 -2.16 4.21
N LEU A 36 2.26 -1.23 3.25
CA LEU A 36 1.76 -1.48 1.89
C LEU A 36 2.65 -2.48 1.14
N GLU A 37 3.96 -2.40 1.25
CA GLU A 37 4.91 -3.37 0.66
C GLU A 37 4.78 -4.76 1.29
N ALA A 38 4.52 -4.84 2.60
CA ALA A 38 4.18 -6.10 3.25
C ALA A 38 2.80 -6.63 2.82
N TRP A 39 1.86 -5.73 2.50
CA TRP A 39 0.50 -6.07 2.11
C TRP A 39 0.37 -6.48 0.64
N THR A 40 1.21 -5.95 -0.26
CA THR A 40 1.25 -6.35 -1.69
C THR A 40 1.65 -7.81 -1.91
N GLY A 41 2.16 -8.51 -0.87
CA GLY A 41 2.47 -9.94 -0.90
C GLY A 41 1.27 -10.87 -0.68
N TYR A 42 0.13 -10.37 -0.19
CA TYR A 42 -1.05 -11.18 0.13
C TYR A 42 -2.34 -10.53 -0.39
N PHE A 43 -2.47 -10.42 -1.71
CA PHE A 43 -3.81 -10.49 -2.28
C PHE A 43 -4.25 -11.95 -2.13
N GLU A 44 -5.10 -12.24 -1.14
CA GLU A 44 -5.91 -13.45 -1.25
C GLU A 44 -6.56 -13.41 -2.63
N PRO A 45 -6.41 -14.46 -3.46
CA PRO A 45 -7.02 -14.47 -4.78
C PRO A 45 -8.49 -14.12 -4.62
N THR A 46 -8.98 -13.10 -5.34
CA THR A 46 -10.41 -12.81 -5.34
C THR A 46 -11.14 -14.06 -5.81
N ILE A 47 -11.78 -14.77 -4.87
CA ILE A 47 -12.51 -15.99 -5.18
C ILE A 47 -13.80 -15.57 -5.87
N ILE A 48 -13.91 -15.93 -7.15
CA ILE A 48 -15.16 -15.78 -7.88
C ILE A 48 -16.03 -16.99 -7.58
N GLU A 49 -17.09 -16.77 -6.80
CA GLU A 49 -18.02 -17.83 -6.39
C GLU A 49 -18.79 -18.39 -7.60
N PRO A 50 -18.90 -19.73 -7.74
CA PRO A 50 -19.74 -20.33 -8.77
C PRO A 50 -21.20 -19.87 -8.67
N GLY A 51 -21.75 -19.42 -9.81
CA GLY A 51 -23.13 -18.93 -9.90
C GLY A 51 -23.30 -17.45 -9.52
N SER A 52 -22.25 -16.76 -9.07
CA SER A 52 -22.26 -15.30 -8.95
C SER A 52 -22.47 -14.64 -10.33
N PRO A 53 -22.98 -13.39 -10.38
CA PRO A 53 -23.15 -12.68 -11.66
C PRO A 53 -21.86 -12.63 -12.49
N ILE A 54 -20.72 -12.29 -11.85
CA ILE A 54 -19.42 -12.25 -12.53
C ILE A 54 -18.96 -13.63 -13.02
N HIS A 55 -19.28 -14.71 -12.30
CA HIS A 55 -18.98 -16.08 -12.77
C HIS A 55 -19.76 -16.42 -14.04
N GLU A 56 -21.05 -16.07 -14.10
CA GLU A 56 -21.87 -16.34 -15.28
C GLU A 56 -21.46 -15.46 -16.47
N ASP A 57 -21.11 -14.20 -16.23
CA ASP A 57 -20.56 -13.30 -17.26
C ASP A 57 -19.25 -13.86 -17.84
N LEU A 58 -18.35 -14.37 -16.98
CA LEU A 58 -17.09 -14.98 -17.44
C LEU A 58 -17.32 -16.25 -18.27
N LYS A 59 -18.32 -17.06 -17.93
CA LYS A 59 -18.69 -18.24 -18.74
C LYS A 59 -19.24 -17.83 -20.10
N ASP A 60 -20.11 -16.84 -20.16
CA ASP A 60 -20.67 -16.31 -21.41
C ASP A 60 -19.58 -15.69 -22.29
N ILE A 61 -18.70 -14.88 -21.72
CA ILE A 61 -17.53 -14.31 -22.41
C ILE A 61 -16.65 -15.42 -23.01
N LYS A 62 -16.34 -16.46 -22.22
CA LYS A 62 -15.57 -17.62 -22.69
C LYS A 62 -16.27 -18.33 -23.85
N GLN A 63 -17.58 -18.55 -23.74
CA GLN A 63 -18.36 -19.19 -24.80
C GLN A 63 -18.33 -18.38 -26.10
N ARG A 64 -18.55 -17.06 -26.04
CA ARG A 64 -18.53 -16.18 -27.22
C ARG A 64 -17.15 -16.13 -27.87
N ALA A 65 -16.07 -16.20 -27.11
CA ALA A 65 -14.72 -16.29 -27.65
C ALA A 65 -14.49 -17.62 -28.40
N GLN A 66 -14.98 -18.75 -27.85
CA GLN A 66 -14.91 -20.05 -28.52
C GLN A 66 -15.74 -20.10 -29.82
N GLU A 67 -16.83 -19.33 -29.88
CA GLU A 67 -17.65 -19.14 -31.08
C GLU A 67 -17.03 -18.18 -32.11
N GLY A 68 -15.88 -17.57 -31.81
CA GLY A 68 -15.24 -16.56 -32.68
C GLY A 68 -16.01 -15.23 -32.73
N ARG A 69 -16.85 -14.95 -31.73
CA ARG A 69 -17.65 -13.72 -31.62
C ARG A 69 -17.01 -12.66 -30.73
N LEU A 70 -15.94 -13.03 -30.02
CA LEU A 70 -15.10 -12.14 -29.23
C LEU A 70 -13.63 -12.48 -29.51
N GLU A 71 -12.80 -11.45 -29.58
CA GLU A 71 -11.35 -11.56 -29.69
C GLU A 71 -10.72 -10.90 -28.46
N PHE A 72 -9.68 -11.52 -27.91
CA PHE A 72 -8.93 -10.97 -26.79
C PHE A 72 -7.59 -10.49 -27.28
N TYR A 73 -7.16 -9.36 -26.73
CA TYR A 73 -5.83 -8.82 -26.98
C TYR A 73 -5.10 -8.67 -25.65
N THR A 74 -3.81 -8.94 -25.66
CA THR A 74 -2.92 -8.58 -24.56
C THR A 74 -2.61 -7.07 -24.61
N TYR A 75 -2.06 -6.55 -23.51
CA TYR A 75 -1.62 -5.16 -23.47
C TYR A 75 -0.58 -4.88 -24.55
N GLU A 76 0.39 -5.78 -24.73
CA GLU A 76 1.44 -5.69 -25.73
C GLU A 76 0.87 -5.73 -27.16
N GLU A 77 -0.16 -6.56 -27.43
CA GLU A 77 -0.81 -6.62 -28.74
C GLU A 77 -1.54 -5.31 -29.10
N VAL A 78 -2.01 -4.55 -28.10
CA VAL A 78 -2.72 -3.27 -28.32
C VAL A 78 -1.77 -2.07 -28.30
N PHE A 79 -0.78 -2.06 -27.40
CA PHE A 79 0.02 -0.88 -27.08
C PHE A 79 1.51 -1.01 -27.39
N GLY A 80 2.03 -2.22 -27.60
CA GLY A 80 3.33 -2.49 -28.22
C GLY A 80 4.57 -1.92 -27.53
N GLU A 81 4.71 -2.11 -26.21
CA GLU A 81 6.00 -1.84 -25.52
C GLU A 81 7.06 -2.91 -25.81
#